data_AF-A0A3D1AB36-F1
#
_entry.id   AF-A0A3D1AB36-F1
#
_cell.length_a   1.000
_cell.length_b   1.000
_cell.length_c   1.000
_cell.angle_alpha   90.00
_cell.angle_beta   90.00
_cell.angle_gamma   90.00
#
_symmetry.space_group_name_H-M   'P 1'
#
loop_
_entity.id
_entity.type
_entity.pdbx_description
1 polymer ?
#
loop_
_entity_poly.entity_id
_entity_poly.type
_entity_poly.pdbx_seq_one_letter_code
_entity_poly.pdbx_strand_id
1 'polypeptide(L)'
;MVKLKDLLGAALAAALISPAAARPAADFTQGFELGAFMEAAPPAPEASPAKLDFFNKLRATKGCKFVSFRAGAPAVSSPVTLTSHVFETVCEDYQDGRHCYEKLLRRETRKVTVELTGERTPLPWEREVFGLCLEDTTLTVEVAEASHDYKIIKKPGRPVYRVEALAQGKIAENPDPSGITARLWELPAGGEAPVLELKDKWAEFYRGLPGAERTVIKFTLKQDNPHWFDGVILEKELELEPAELYRLDFSALAAEFRRPLEAGRQYYVRWGFSRKGSVSKGSFVNGGETTRLVFPPR
;
A
#
# COMPACT_ATOMS: atom_id res chain seq x y z
N MET A 1 61.25 20.97 20.12
CA MET A 1 61.07 20.47 21.50
C MET A 1 60.05 19.34 21.45
N VAL A 2 60.41 18.18 21.98
CA VAL A 2 59.70 16.89 21.86
C VAL A 2 58.93 16.61 23.17
N LYS A 3 57.91 15.73 23.08
CA LYS A 3 57.29 14.87 24.13
C LYS A 3 56.00 15.45 24.75
N LEU A 4 54.97 14.68 25.14
CA LEU A 4 54.74 13.23 25.32
C LEU A 4 53.20 13.08 25.45
N LYS A 5 52.55 12.23 24.65
CA LYS A 5 51.93 10.93 25.01
C LYS A 5 50.96 10.86 26.21
N ASP A 6 49.92 10.05 25.94
CA ASP A 6 49.16 9.17 26.82
C ASP A 6 48.00 9.75 27.64
N LEU A 7 46.77 9.35 27.27
CA LEU A 7 45.88 8.44 28.04
C LEU A 7 44.57 8.25 27.23
N LEU A 8 44.35 7.09 26.58
CA LEU A 8 43.70 5.88 27.11
C LEU A 8 42.30 6.14 27.68
N GLY A 9 41.29 5.61 26.97
CA GLY A 9 39.90 5.55 27.38
C GLY A 9 39.11 4.61 26.47
N ALA A 10 39.52 3.34 26.41
CA ALA A 10 38.73 2.28 25.83
C ALA A 10 37.52 1.99 26.72
N ALA A 11 36.32 1.97 26.14
CA ALA A 11 35.16 1.31 26.73
C ALA A 11 34.48 0.46 25.65
N LEU A 12 34.44 -0.82 25.98
CA LEU A 12 34.04 -1.99 25.21
C LEU A 12 32.53 -2.27 25.44
N ALA A 13 31.93 -2.96 24.46
CA ALA A 13 30.70 -3.78 24.54
C ALA A 13 29.35 -3.03 24.64
N ALA A 14 28.26 -3.48 24.02
CA ALA A 14 27.91 -4.83 23.62
C ALA A 14 27.09 -4.86 22.32
N ALA A 15 27.40 -5.85 21.49
CA ALA A 15 26.64 -6.24 20.30
C ALA A 15 25.33 -6.94 20.70
N LEU A 16 24.21 -6.52 20.11
CA LEU A 16 22.96 -7.28 20.11
C LEU A 16 22.88 -8.06 18.80
N ILE A 17 23.40 -9.29 18.83
CA ILE A 17 23.18 -10.28 17.77
C ILE A 17 21.99 -11.13 18.22
N SER A 18 20.86 -11.02 17.52
CA SER A 18 19.72 -11.91 17.70
C SER A 18 20.09 -13.33 17.22
N PRO A 19 19.76 -14.39 17.98
CA PRO A 19 19.94 -15.75 17.50
C PRO A 19 18.84 -16.06 16.47
N ALA A 20 19.23 -16.16 15.20
CA ALA A 20 18.43 -16.85 14.20
C ALA A 20 18.44 -18.34 14.56
N ALA A 21 17.28 -18.90 14.87
CA ALA A 21 17.12 -20.34 15.06
C ALA A 21 17.49 -21.05 13.75
N ALA A 22 18.67 -21.67 13.73
CA ALA A 22 19.11 -22.55 12.66
C ALA A 22 18.13 -23.73 12.58
N ARG A 23 17.42 -23.84 11.46
CA ARG A 23 16.77 -25.09 11.09
C ARG A 23 17.86 -26.14 10.87
N PRO A 24 17.66 -27.41 11.25
CA PRO A 24 18.67 -28.45 11.03
C PRO A 24 19.01 -28.50 9.54
N ALA A 25 20.28 -28.22 9.23
CA ALA A 25 20.84 -28.50 7.91
C ALA A 25 20.81 -30.01 7.73
N ALA A 26 20.15 -30.48 6.67
CA ALA A 26 20.23 -31.87 6.28
C ALA A 26 21.71 -32.18 5.95
N ASP A 27 22.30 -33.08 6.72
CA ASP A 27 23.66 -33.56 6.51
C ASP A 27 23.63 -34.60 5.38
N PHE A 28 24.01 -34.17 4.17
CA PHE A 28 24.14 -35.02 2.99
C PHE A 28 25.51 -35.72 2.90
N THR A 29 26.35 -35.62 3.94
CA THR A 29 27.69 -36.25 3.93
C THR A 29 27.70 -37.65 4.55
N GLN A 30 26.63 -38.05 5.24
CA GLN A 30 26.41 -39.46 5.55
C GLN A 30 25.84 -40.13 4.31
N GLY A 31 26.72 -40.85 3.60
CA GLY A 31 26.39 -41.60 2.39
C GLY A 31 25.12 -42.41 2.57
N PHE A 32 24.11 -42.09 1.75
CA PHE A 32 22.85 -42.80 1.72
C PHE A 32 23.13 -44.21 1.13
N GLU A 33 23.15 -45.24 1.98
CA GLU A 33 23.27 -46.63 1.53
C GLU A 33 21.99 -47.05 0.79
N LEU A 34 21.94 -46.76 -0.51
CA LEU A 34 20.85 -47.15 -1.42
C LEU A 34 20.65 -48.68 -1.51
N GLY A 35 21.65 -49.48 -1.13
CA GLY A 35 21.59 -50.94 -1.20
C GLY A 35 20.56 -51.55 -0.24
N ALA A 36 20.53 -51.11 1.03
CA ALA A 36 19.67 -51.70 2.05
C ALA A 36 18.18 -51.31 1.91
N PHE A 37 17.88 -50.20 1.20
CA PHE A 37 16.50 -49.77 0.97
C PHE A 37 15.85 -50.45 -0.25
N MET A 38 16.64 -51.03 -1.16
CA MET A 38 16.12 -51.75 -2.32
C MET A 38 15.73 -53.22 -2.03
N GLU A 39 16.29 -53.85 -0.99
CA GLU A 39 15.96 -55.24 -0.62
C GLU A 39 14.68 -55.38 0.22
N ALA A 40 14.13 -54.28 0.75
CA ALA A 40 12.87 -54.27 1.50
C ALA A 40 11.66 -53.80 0.68
N ALA A 41 11.77 -53.76 -0.65
CA ALA A 41 10.64 -53.44 -1.52
C ALA A 41 9.73 -54.68 -1.64
N PRO A 42 8.45 -54.61 -1.22
CA PRO A 42 7.51 -55.70 -1.44
C PRO A 42 7.38 -55.97 -2.96
N PRO A 43 7.15 -57.23 -3.37
CA PRO A 43 7.00 -57.57 -4.79
C PRO A 43 5.96 -56.68 -5.45
N ALA A 44 6.28 -56.19 -6.64
CA ALA A 44 5.39 -55.34 -7.42
C ALA A 44 4.03 -56.03 -7.58
N PRO A 45 2.91 -55.40 -7.16
CA PRO A 45 1.61 -56.00 -7.33
C PRO A 45 1.36 -56.26 -8.82
N GLU A 46 0.85 -57.45 -9.12
CA GLU A 46 0.44 -57.85 -10.47
C GLU A 46 -0.37 -56.72 -11.11
N ALA A 47 -0.05 -56.44 -12.38
CA ALA A 47 -0.62 -55.34 -13.14
C ALA A 47 -2.14 -55.36 -13.04
N SER A 48 -2.68 -54.45 -12.21
CA SER A 48 -4.10 -54.15 -12.20
C SER A 48 -4.52 -53.75 -13.62
N PRO A 49 -5.71 -54.18 -14.10
CA PRO A 49 -6.21 -53.78 -15.40
C PRO A 49 -6.12 -52.27 -15.50
N ALA A 50 -5.54 -51.77 -16.60
CA ALA A 50 -5.29 -50.36 -16.85
C ALA A 50 -6.49 -49.52 -16.40
N LYS A 51 -6.36 -48.88 -15.23
CA LYS A 51 -7.21 -47.75 -14.89
C LYS A 51 -6.83 -46.69 -15.93
N LEU A 52 -7.63 -46.59 -16.98
CA LEU A 52 -7.67 -45.42 -17.81
C LEU A 52 -8.01 -44.26 -16.86
N ASP A 53 -6.97 -43.59 -16.38
CA ASP A 53 -7.08 -42.32 -15.67
C ASP A 53 -7.56 -41.28 -16.70
N PHE A 54 -8.86 -41.34 -17.03
CA PHE A 54 -9.63 -40.29 -17.67
C PHE A 54 -9.82 -39.15 -16.67
N PHE A 55 -8.73 -38.59 -16.14
CA PHE A 55 -8.80 -37.24 -15.60
C PHE A 55 -8.82 -36.30 -16.81
N ASN A 56 -9.99 -36.18 -17.44
CA ASN A 56 -10.26 -35.03 -18.30
C ASN A 56 -9.92 -33.80 -17.47
N LYS A 57 -8.82 -33.12 -17.83
CA LYS A 57 -8.37 -31.94 -17.09
C LYS A 57 -9.39 -30.84 -17.38
N LEU A 58 -10.27 -30.60 -16.40
CA LEU A 58 -11.18 -29.48 -16.44
C LEU A 58 -10.36 -28.21 -16.21
N ARG A 59 -10.56 -27.22 -17.07
CA ARG A 59 -10.02 -25.88 -16.92
C ARG A 59 -11.18 -24.91 -16.76
N ALA A 60 -11.16 -24.10 -15.70
CA ALA A 60 -12.12 -23.03 -15.52
C ALA A 60 -11.46 -21.67 -15.81
N THR A 61 -12.24 -20.73 -16.35
CA THR A 61 -11.82 -19.34 -16.48
C THR A 61 -12.28 -18.54 -15.26
N LYS A 62 -11.44 -17.63 -14.78
CA LYS A 62 -11.73 -16.79 -13.63
C LYS A 62 -12.37 -15.47 -14.07
N GLY A 63 -13.67 -15.32 -13.82
CA GLY A 63 -14.41 -14.10 -14.13
C GLY A 63 -14.48 -13.16 -12.93
N CYS A 64 -13.75 -12.04 -12.98
CA CYS A 64 -13.64 -11.08 -11.87
C CYS A 64 -14.41 -9.77 -12.11
N LYS A 65 -14.97 -9.19 -11.05
CA LYS A 65 -15.54 -7.83 -11.00
C LYS A 65 -15.17 -7.16 -9.68
N PHE A 66 -15.07 -5.84 -9.70
CA PHE A 66 -14.82 -5.04 -8.51
C PHE A 66 -16.09 -4.30 -8.09
N VAL A 67 -16.28 -4.19 -6.79
CA VAL A 67 -17.33 -3.41 -6.15
C VAL A 67 -16.68 -2.42 -5.22
N SER A 68 -17.09 -1.15 -5.28
CA SER A 68 -16.53 -0.09 -4.46
C SER A 68 -17.57 0.61 -3.61
N PHE A 69 -17.18 0.95 -2.38
CA PHE A 69 -17.97 1.73 -1.44
C PHE A 69 -17.17 2.97 -1.05
N ARG A 70 -17.86 4.10 -0.96
CA ARG A 70 -17.31 5.36 -0.44
C ARG A 70 -17.97 5.70 0.90
N ALA A 71 -17.38 6.63 1.64
CA ALA A 71 -18.07 7.20 2.80
C ALA A 71 -19.47 7.72 2.42
N GLY A 72 -20.47 7.34 3.20
CA GLY A 72 -21.89 7.66 2.95
C GLY A 72 -22.59 6.82 1.89
N ALA A 73 -21.90 5.93 1.16
CA ALA A 73 -22.54 5.04 0.20
C ALA A 73 -23.41 3.98 0.92
N PRO A 74 -24.47 3.44 0.25
CA PRO A 74 -25.25 2.34 0.77
C PRO A 74 -24.36 1.17 1.19
N ALA A 75 -24.67 0.53 2.33
CA ALA A 75 -23.90 -0.59 2.85
C ALA A 75 -24.02 -1.85 1.98
N VAL A 76 -24.97 -1.91 1.06
CA VAL A 76 -25.19 -3.04 0.13
C VAL A 76 -24.90 -2.58 -1.29
N SER A 77 -24.09 -3.35 -2.02
CA SER A 77 -23.79 -3.08 -3.42
C SER A 77 -24.95 -3.44 -4.34
N SER A 78 -24.98 -2.81 -5.51
CA SER A 78 -25.74 -3.35 -6.64
C SER A 78 -25.26 -4.78 -6.97
N PRO A 79 -26.17 -5.70 -7.35
CA PRO A 79 -25.77 -7.04 -7.77
C PRO A 79 -24.87 -6.99 -9.01
N VAL A 80 -23.74 -7.69 -8.96
CA VAL A 80 -22.84 -7.89 -10.10
C VAL A 80 -22.96 -9.31 -10.63
N THR A 81 -22.96 -9.46 -11.95
CA THR A 81 -22.99 -10.78 -12.60
C THR A 81 -21.56 -11.23 -12.91
N LEU A 82 -21.17 -12.36 -12.34
CA LEU A 82 -19.91 -13.05 -12.63
C LEU A 82 -20.19 -14.21 -13.60
N THR A 83 -19.22 -14.52 -14.45
CA THR A 83 -19.31 -15.62 -15.42
C THR A 83 -17.99 -16.39 -15.44
N SER A 84 -18.08 -17.71 -15.32
CA SER A 84 -16.97 -18.63 -15.51
C SER A 84 -17.32 -19.63 -16.62
N HIS A 85 -16.39 -19.82 -17.55
CA HIS A 85 -16.46 -20.85 -18.58
C HIS A 85 -15.59 -22.02 -18.16
N VAL A 86 -16.16 -23.21 -18.17
CA VAL A 86 -15.48 -24.47 -17.85
C VAL A 86 -15.28 -25.23 -19.15
N PHE A 87 -14.03 -25.57 -19.42
CA PHE A 87 -13.58 -26.32 -20.59
C PHE A 87 -13.16 -27.71 -20.16
N GLU A 88 -13.46 -28.69 -21.00
CA GLU A 88 -12.89 -30.03 -20.93
C GLU A 88 -11.87 -30.19 -22.06
N THR A 89 -10.73 -30.83 -21.77
CA THR A 89 -9.81 -31.25 -22.81
C THR A 89 -10.34 -32.54 -23.44
N VAL A 90 -10.65 -32.48 -24.74
CA VAL A 90 -11.04 -33.63 -25.55
C VAL A 90 -9.85 -34.00 -26.42
N CYS A 91 -9.41 -35.26 -26.33
CA CYS A 91 -8.37 -35.80 -27.18
C CYS A 91 -8.97 -36.84 -28.12
N GLU A 92 -8.72 -36.69 -29.41
CA GLU A 92 -9.17 -37.59 -30.46
C GLU A 92 -7.94 -38.20 -31.14
N ASP A 93 -7.99 -39.50 -31.38
CA ASP A 93 -6.91 -40.23 -32.06
C ASP A 93 -7.18 -40.23 -33.57
N TYR A 94 -6.28 -39.61 -34.33
CA TYR A 94 -6.30 -39.55 -35.80
C TYR A 94 -5.14 -40.37 -36.39
N GLN A 95 -5.15 -40.57 -37.71
CA GLN A 95 -4.09 -41.34 -38.40
C GLN A 95 -2.68 -40.73 -38.23
N ASP A 96 -2.60 -39.42 -38.01
CA ASP A 96 -1.37 -38.65 -37.83
C ASP A 96 -0.98 -38.41 -36.36
N GLY A 97 -1.79 -38.87 -35.41
CA GLY A 97 -1.51 -38.76 -33.98
C GLY A 97 -2.72 -38.38 -33.13
N ARG A 98 -2.47 -38.18 -31.83
CA ARG A 98 -3.49 -37.72 -30.86
C ARG A 98 -3.56 -36.20 -30.87
N HIS A 99 -4.70 -35.66 -31.27
CA HIS A 99 -4.97 -34.22 -31.25
C HIS A 99 -5.89 -33.89 -30.09
N CYS A 100 -5.46 -32.97 -29.23
CA CYS A 100 -6.24 -32.51 -28.08
C CYS A 100 -6.68 -31.06 -28.28
N TYR A 101 -7.95 -30.78 -27.99
CA TYR A 101 -8.50 -29.43 -28.02
C TYR A 101 -9.38 -29.16 -26.80
N GLU A 102 -9.60 -27.88 -26.48
CA GLU A 102 -10.49 -27.46 -25.41
C GLU A 102 -11.91 -27.31 -25.94
N LYS A 103 -12.87 -28.00 -25.32
CA LYS A 103 -14.29 -27.88 -25.62
C LYS A 103 -14.99 -27.21 -24.45
N LEU A 104 -15.83 -26.20 -24.72
CA LEU A 104 -16.64 -25.56 -23.69
C LEU A 104 -17.66 -26.58 -23.16
N LEU A 105 -17.51 -26.98 -21.90
CA LEU A 105 -18.38 -27.93 -21.23
C LEU A 105 -19.62 -27.23 -20.64
N ARG A 106 -19.40 -26.16 -19.88
CA ARG A 106 -20.49 -25.37 -19.27
C ARG A 106 -20.11 -23.91 -19.03
N ARG A 107 -21.14 -23.08 -18.87
CA ARG A 107 -21.02 -21.69 -18.46
C ARG A 107 -21.72 -21.51 -17.12
N GLU A 108 -20.94 -21.21 -16.08
CA GLU A 108 -21.44 -20.86 -14.77
C GLU A 108 -21.65 -19.35 -14.68
N THR A 109 -22.81 -18.93 -14.17
CA THR A 109 -23.13 -17.51 -14.00
C THR A 109 -23.75 -17.30 -12.62
N ARG A 110 -23.27 -16.29 -11.89
CA ARG A 110 -23.76 -15.96 -10.54
C ARG A 110 -23.95 -14.47 -10.40
N LYS A 111 -25.10 -14.07 -9.85
CA LYS A 111 -25.29 -12.72 -9.33
C LYS A 111 -24.78 -12.67 -7.91
N VAL A 112 -23.94 -11.69 -7.60
CA VAL A 112 -23.30 -11.52 -6.29
C VAL A 112 -23.53 -10.11 -5.79
N THR A 113 -23.88 -9.97 -4.51
CA THR A 113 -23.89 -8.68 -3.81
C THR A 113 -22.87 -8.71 -2.68
N VAL A 114 -22.26 -7.56 -2.41
CA VAL A 114 -21.45 -7.34 -1.21
C VAL A 114 -22.26 -6.49 -0.25
N GLU A 115 -22.28 -6.87 1.01
CA GLU A 115 -22.84 -6.08 2.09
C GLU A 115 -21.78 -5.85 3.16
N LEU A 116 -21.62 -4.59 3.53
CA LEU A 116 -20.80 -4.16 4.65
C LEU A 116 -21.63 -4.20 5.93
N THR A 117 -21.17 -4.96 6.91
CA THR A 117 -21.79 -5.06 8.25
C THR A 117 -20.80 -4.67 9.34
N GLY A 118 -21.30 -4.43 10.56
CA GLY A 118 -20.50 -3.98 11.70
C GLY A 118 -20.41 -2.45 11.84
N GLU A 119 -19.74 -2.00 12.89
CA GLU A 119 -19.46 -0.58 13.13
C GLU A 119 -18.36 -0.11 12.18
N ARG A 120 -18.66 0.92 11.38
CA ARG A 120 -17.74 1.47 10.40
C ARG A 120 -17.84 2.99 10.38
N THR A 121 -16.70 3.65 10.28
CA THR A 121 -16.64 5.10 10.09
C THR A 121 -15.56 5.41 9.06
N PRO A 122 -15.83 5.10 7.77
CA PRO A 122 -14.89 5.44 6.70
C PRO A 122 -14.76 6.96 6.59
N LEU A 123 -13.52 7.43 6.44
CA LEU A 123 -13.20 8.83 6.24
C LEU A 123 -13.61 9.26 4.81
N PRO A 124 -13.89 10.56 4.58
CA PRO A 124 -14.42 11.02 3.30
C PRO A 124 -13.59 10.69 2.06
N TRP A 125 -12.27 10.51 2.20
CA TRP A 125 -11.36 10.16 1.10
C TRP A 125 -11.11 8.65 0.97
N GLU A 126 -11.56 7.86 1.92
CA GLU A 126 -11.36 6.42 1.92
C GLU A 126 -12.38 5.72 1.04
N ARG A 127 -11.98 4.56 0.52
CA ARG A 127 -12.83 3.70 -0.28
C ARG A 127 -12.56 2.24 0.08
N GLU A 128 -13.61 1.44 0.01
CA GLU A 128 -13.55 0.01 0.25
C GLU A 128 -13.85 -0.70 -1.06
N VAL A 129 -12.88 -1.44 -1.58
CA VAL A 129 -12.91 -2.10 -2.88
C VAL A 129 -12.76 -3.60 -2.69
N PHE A 130 -13.77 -4.34 -3.12
CA PHE A 130 -13.81 -5.80 -3.05
C PHE A 130 -13.75 -6.39 -4.46
N GLY A 131 -12.77 -7.25 -4.70
CA GLY A 131 -12.64 -8.07 -5.89
C GLY A 131 -13.42 -9.37 -5.73
N LEU A 132 -14.40 -9.60 -6.59
CA LEU A 132 -15.22 -10.82 -6.62
C LEU A 132 -14.88 -11.62 -7.85
N CYS A 133 -14.48 -12.87 -7.69
CA CYS A 133 -14.10 -13.73 -8.81
C CYS A 133 -14.80 -15.08 -8.73
N LEU A 134 -15.40 -15.49 -9.85
CA LEU A 134 -16.02 -16.80 -10.02
C LEU A 134 -15.11 -17.68 -10.88
N GLU A 135 -14.78 -18.86 -10.38
CA GLU A 135 -14.03 -19.90 -11.09
C GLU A 135 -14.77 -21.23 -10.91
N ASP A 136 -15.32 -21.75 -12.01
CA ASP A 136 -16.35 -22.79 -12.01
C ASP A 136 -17.50 -22.42 -11.05
N THR A 137 -17.62 -23.13 -9.92
CA THR A 137 -18.63 -22.90 -8.88
C THR A 137 -18.07 -22.17 -7.66
N THR A 138 -16.76 -21.94 -7.63
CA THR A 138 -16.05 -21.36 -6.50
C THR A 138 -16.04 -19.84 -6.59
N LEU A 139 -16.65 -19.19 -5.61
CA LEU A 139 -16.56 -17.74 -5.43
C LEU A 139 -15.37 -17.41 -4.52
N THR A 140 -14.44 -16.61 -5.04
CA THR A 140 -13.35 -15.99 -4.27
C THR A 140 -13.62 -14.50 -4.11
N VAL A 141 -13.22 -13.98 -2.95
CA VAL A 141 -13.41 -12.57 -2.58
C VAL A 141 -12.08 -12.08 -2.05
N GLU A 142 -11.62 -10.96 -2.56
CA GLU A 142 -10.39 -10.29 -2.18
C GLU A 142 -10.72 -8.86 -1.74
N VAL A 143 -10.08 -8.40 -0.67
CA VAL A 143 -10.19 -7.02 -0.21
C VAL A 143 -9.03 -6.25 -0.83
N ALA A 144 -9.31 -5.52 -1.91
CA ALA A 144 -8.28 -4.82 -2.67
C ALA A 144 -7.85 -3.51 -1.99
N GLU A 145 -8.82 -2.77 -1.45
CA GLU A 145 -8.61 -1.56 -0.65
C GLU A 145 -9.67 -1.55 0.46
N ALA A 146 -9.29 -1.24 1.70
CA ALA A 146 -10.26 -1.20 2.77
C ALA A 146 -9.78 -0.39 3.96
N SER A 147 -10.68 0.47 4.43
CA SER A 147 -10.45 1.34 5.56
C SER A 147 -10.60 0.64 6.92
N HIS A 148 -11.09 -0.60 6.91
CA HIS A 148 -11.27 -1.47 8.06
C HIS A 148 -10.75 -2.88 7.73
N ASP A 149 -10.40 -3.64 8.75
CA ASP A 149 -10.19 -5.07 8.61
C ASP A 149 -11.55 -5.78 8.48
N TYR A 150 -11.64 -6.75 7.57
CA TYR A 150 -12.91 -7.37 7.19
C TYR A 150 -12.87 -8.89 7.27
N LYS A 151 -13.82 -9.45 8.02
CA LYS A 151 -14.13 -10.87 7.96
C LYS A 151 -15.14 -11.14 6.85
N ILE A 152 -14.72 -11.90 5.85
CA ILE A 152 -15.57 -12.27 4.72
C ILE A 152 -16.40 -13.52 5.03
N ILE A 153 -17.72 -13.39 4.98
CA ILE A 153 -18.70 -14.46 5.18
C ILE A 153 -19.49 -14.66 3.88
N LYS A 154 -19.30 -15.82 3.26
CA LYS A 154 -19.97 -16.18 2.01
C LYS A 154 -21.30 -16.86 2.32
N LYS A 155 -22.42 -16.22 1.98
CA LYS A 155 -23.79 -16.73 2.17
C LYS A 155 -24.35 -17.17 0.81
N PRO A 156 -24.23 -18.46 0.45
CA PRO A 156 -24.82 -18.95 -0.79
C PRO A 156 -26.34 -18.76 -0.73
N GLY A 157 -26.89 -18.16 -1.78
CA GLY A 157 -28.32 -17.86 -1.89
C GLY A 157 -28.81 -18.03 -3.32
N ARG A 158 -30.11 -18.29 -3.47
CA ARG A 158 -30.83 -18.25 -4.76
C ARG A 158 -31.92 -17.17 -4.66
N PRO A 159 -32.00 -16.20 -5.58
CA PRO A 159 -31.27 -16.09 -6.86
C PRO A 159 -29.92 -15.36 -6.78
N VAL A 160 -29.57 -14.74 -5.65
CA VAL A 160 -28.35 -13.91 -5.50
C VAL A 160 -27.48 -14.48 -4.38
N TYR A 161 -26.18 -14.58 -4.66
CA TYR A 161 -25.16 -14.94 -3.69
C TYR A 161 -24.79 -13.69 -2.87
N ARG A 162 -24.86 -13.74 -1.54
CA ARG A 162 -24.52 -12.60 -0.68
C ARG A 162 -23.15 -12.82 -0.06
N VAL A 163 -22.29 -11.82 -0.19
CA VAL A 163 -21.01 -11.74 0.50
C VAL A 163 -21.17 -10.69 1.59
N GLU A 164 -21.11 -11.13 2.84
CA GLU A 164 -21.05 -10.21 3.97
C GLU A 164 -19.58 -9.93 4.31
N ALA A 165 -19.22 -8.65 4.35
CA ALA A 165 -17.92 -8.16 4.80
C ALA A 165 -18.14 -7.48 6.15
N LEU A 166 -17.88 -8.22 7.23
CA LEU A 166 -18.04 -7.76 8.61
C LEU A 166 -16.80 -6.99 9.06
N ALA A 167 -16.94 -5.71 9.34
CA ALA A 167 -15.87 -4.87 9.86
C ALA A 167 -15.44 -5.34 11.27
N GLN A 168 -14.15 -5.55 11.47
CA GLN A 168 -13.56 -5.98 12.74
C GLN A 168 -12.88 -4.85 13.49
N GLY A 169 -12.39 -3.85 12.77
CA GLY A 169 -11.74 -2.68 13.35
C GLY A 169 -11.17 -1.76 12.28
N LYS A 170 -11.01 -0.48 12.63
CA LYS A 170 -10.36 0.51 11.78
C LYS A 170 -8.89 0.13 11.60
N ILE A 171 -8.38 0.18 10.36
CA ILE A 171 -6.94 0.06 10.11
C ILE A 171 -6.37 1.43 9.75
N ALA A 172 -5.11 1.65 10.11
CA ALA A 172 -4.42 2.86 9.69
C ALA A 172 -4.25 2.86 8.17
N GLU A 173 -4.50 3.98 7.51
CA GLU A 173 -4.33 4.13 6.06
C GLU A 173 -3.37 5.26 5.70
N ASN A 174 -3.00 5.35 4.42
CA ASN A 174 -2.26 6.51 3.94
C ASN A 174 -3.18 7.74 3.97
N PRO A 175 -2.66 8.92 4.34
CA PRO A 175 -3.46 10.14 4.27
C PRO A 175 -3.82 10.45 2.80
N ASP A 176 -4.93 11.17 2.59
CA ASP A 176 -5.34 11.65 1.26
C ASP A 176 -4.19 12.40 0.59
N PRO A 177 -3.69 11.97 -0.59
CA PRO A 177 -2.64 12.68 -1.31
C PRO A 177 -2.99 14.13 -1.65
N SER A 178 -4.28 14.46 -1.75
CA SER A 178 -4.80 15.83 -1.99
C SER A 178 -5.34 16.49 -0.72
N GLY A 179 -5.04 15.92 0.45
CA GLY A 179 -5.59 16.37 1.73
C GLY A 179 -5.06 17.74 2.17
N ILE A 180 -3.80 18.05 1.86
CA ILE A 180 -3.21 19.39 2.04
C ILE A 180 -2.81 19.92 0.66
N THR A 181 -3.07 21.20 0.39
CA THR A 181 -2.67 21.88 -0.85
C THR A 181 -2.04 23.24 -0.58
N ALA A 182 -1.11 23.67 -1.43
CA ALA A 182 -0.56 25.02 -1.36
C ALA A 182 -1.60 26.05 -1.83
N ARG A 183 -1.92 27.01 -0.97
CA ARG A 183 -2.87 28.09 -1.25
C ARG A 183 -2.17 29.37 -1.68
N LEU A 184 -1.09 29.73 -1.00
CA LEU A 184 -0.39 31.00 -1.18
C LEU A 184 1.11 30.79 -1.07
N TRP A 185 1.86 31.38 -1.99
CA TRP A 185 3.31 31.52 -1.92
C TRP A 185 3.66 32.91 -2.41
N GLU A 186 3.93 33.81 -1.47
CA GLU A 186 4.18 35.21 -1.79
C GLU A 186 5.17 35.86 -0.83
N LEU A 187 5.70 37.01 -1.24
CA LEU A 187 6.46 37.90 -0.38
C LEU A 187 5.52 39.03 0.04
N PRO A 188 5.14 39.11 1.33
CA PRO A 188 4.29 40.20 1.81
C PRO A 188 4.90 41.56 1.48
N ALA A 189 4.07 42.58 1.26
CA ALA A 189 4.55 43.94 1.01
C ALA A 189 5.39 44.44 2.21
N GLY A 190 6.65 44.79 1.96
CA GLY A 190 7.59 45.17 3.02
C GLY A 190 8.07 44.00 3.90
N GLY A 191 7.71 42.77 3.56
CA GLY A 191 8.14 41.56 4.26
C GLY A 191 9.61 41.23 3.97
N GLU A 192 10.33 40.79 5.00
CA GLU A 192 11.73 40.40 4.87
C GLU A 192 11.93 38.99 4.30
N ALA A 193 10.88 38.16 4.34
CA ALA A 193 10.91 36.78 3.90
C ALA A 193 9.53 36.35 3.37
N PRO A 194 9.48 35.36 2.47
CA PRO A 194 8.24 34.88 1.89
C PRO A 194 7.40 34.09 2.89
N VAL A 195 6.11 33.95 2.59
CA VAL A 195 5.13 33.21 3.37
C VAL A 195 4.50 32.12 2.51
N LEU A 196 4.42 30.90 3.05
CA LEU A 196 3.70 29.78 2.45
C LEU A 196 2.45 29.47 3.26
N GLU A 197 1.29 29.49 2.62
CA GLU A 197 0.05 28.98 3.22
C GLU A 197 -0.36 27.65 2.61
N LEU A 198 -0.60 26.66 3.47
CA LEU A 198 -1.07 25.33 3.11
C LEU A 198 -2.48 25.14 3.67
N LYS A 199 -3.44 24.77 2.82
CA LYS A 199 -4.82 24.51 3.20
C LYS A 199 -5.05 23.03 3.43
N ASP A 200 -5.65 22.68 4.55
CA ASP A 200 -5.99 21.31 4.93
C ASP A 200 -7.49 21.07 4.76
N LYS A 201 -7.87 20.20 3.82
CA LYS A 201 -9.26 19.89 3.53
C LYS A 201 -9.93 19.11 4.67
N TRP A 202 -9.14 18.40 5.46
CA TRP A 202 -9.63 17.38 6.39
C TRP A 202 -9.32 17.69 7.86
N ALA A 203 -8.81 18.90 8.16
CA ALA A 203 -8.42 19.28 9.51
C ALA A 203 -9.54 19.14 10.56
N GLU A 204 -10.79 19.47 10.22
CA GLU A 204 -11.94 19.28 11.11
C GLU A 204 -12.16 17.80 11.47
N PHE A 205 -12.07 16.91 10.47
CA PHE A 205 -12.22 15.48 10.71
C PHE A 205 -11.12 14.97 11.63
N TYR A 206 -9.86 15.33 11.37
CA TYR A 206 -8.74 14.88 12.21
C TYR A 206 -8.78 15.42 13.65
N ARG A 207 -9.29 16.65 13.87
CA ARG A 207 -9.49 17.20 15.23
C ARG A 207 -10.53 16.43 16.04
N GLY A 208 -11.53 15.84 15.38
CA GLY A 208 -12.62 15.12 16.02
C GLY A 208 -12.32 13.65 16.37
N LEU A 209 -11.17 13.11 15.95
CA LEU A 209 -10.86 11.70 16.14
C LEU A 209 -10.29 11.40 17.54
N PRO A 210 -10.62 10.23 18.12
CA PRO A 210 -10.01 9.77 19.36
C PRO A 210 -8.53 9.39 19.12
N GLY A 211 -7.65 10.08 19.83
CA GLY A 211 -6.20 10.03 19.58
C GLY A 211 -5.81 11.11 18.60
N ALA A 212 -5.37 12.27 19.12
CA ALA A 212 -5.04 13.44 18.33
C ALA A 212 -4.05 13.09 17.22
N GLU A 213 -4.51 13.12 15.96
CA GLU A 213 -3.65 13.01 14.79
C GLU A 213 -2.79 14.26 14.69
N ARG A 214 -1.50 14.09 14.43
CA ARG A 214 -0.54 15.18 14.23
C ARG A 214 -0.23 15.35 12.75
N THR A 215 -0.15 16.59 12.30
CA THR A 215 0.28 16.92 10.94
C THR A 215 1.76 17.19 10.94
N VAL A 216 2.51 16.41 10.19
CA VAL A 216 3.94 16.65 10.00
C VAL A 216 4.14 17.26 8.62
N ILE A 217 4.61 18.51 8.58
CA ILE A 217 4.89 19.21 7.33
C ILE A 217 6.40 19.30 7.16
N LYS A 218 6.90 18.71 6.07
CA LYS A 218 8.30 18.83 5.67
C LYS A 218 8.38 19.80 4.51
N PHE A 219 9.26 20.79 4.61
CA PHE A 219 9.50 21.73 3.53
C PHE A 219 10.98 22.04 3.35
N THR A 220 11.33 22.43 2.12
CA THR A 220 12.66 22.82 1.71
C THR A 220 12.56 24.09 0.88
N LEU A 221 13.02 25.20 1.44
CA LEU A 221 13.20 26.46 0.71
C LEU A 221 14.47 26.36 -0.13
N LYS A 222 14.33 26.56 -1.44
CA LYS A 222 15.42 26.46 -2.40
C LYS A 222 15.55 27.76 -3.19
N GLN A 223 16.79 28.08 -3.53
CA GLN A 223 17.13 29.11 -4.51
C GLN A 223 17.31 28.44 -5.86
N ASP A 224 16.57 28.93 -6.85
CA ASP A 224 16.69 28.50 -8.24
C ASP A 224 18.00 29.04 -8.83
N ASN A 225 18.82 28.15 -9.39
CA ASN A 225 20.06 28.51 -10.06
C ASN A 225 20.00 28.01 -11.51
N PRO A 226 19.73 28.89 -12.49
CA PRO A 226 19.72 28.51 -13.89
C PRO A 226 21.02 27.82 -14.28
N HIS A 227 20.93 26.65 -14.92
CA HIS A 227 22.07 25.85 -15.38
C HIS A 227 22.94 25.23 -14.27
N TRP A 228 22.48 25.21 -13.01
CA TRP A 228 23.18 24.55 -11.91
C TRP A 228 22.20 23.82 -10.97
N PHE A 229 22.74 23.14 -9.95
CA PHE A 229 21.91 22.58 -8.88
C PHE A 229 21.31 23.69 -8.01
N ASP A 230 20.01 23.59 -7.72
CA ASP A 230 19.32 24.51 -6.83
C ASP A 230 19.88 24.45 -5.41
N GLY A 231 20.20 25.62 -4.85
CA GLY A 231 20.78 25.72 -3.53
C GLY A 231 19.71 25.60 -2.44
N VAL A 232 19.92 24.72 -1.47
CA VAL A 232 19.03 24.61 -0.30
C VAL A 232 19.32 25.75 0.68
N ILE A 233 18.30 26.56 0.96
CA ILE A 233 18.37 27.68 1.93
C ILE A 233 17.99 27.18 3.32
N LEU A 234 16.88 26.45 3.41
CA LEU A 234 16.34 25.90 4.65
C LEU A 234 15.66 24.56 4.36
N GLU A 235 15.84 23.58 5.24
CA GLU A 235 15.06 22.34 5.27
C GLU A 235 14.58 22.13 6.69
N LYS A 236 13.27 21.95 6.89
CA LYS A 236 12.66 21.84 8.20
C LYS A 236 11.49 20.87 8.15
N GLU A 237 11.26 20.20 9.27
CA GLU A 237 10.08 19.39 9.54
C GLU A 237 9.39 19.99 10.77
N LEU A 238 8.08 20.23 10.66
CA LEU A 238 7.25 20.77 11.74
C LEU A 238 6.14 19.78 12.06
N GLU A 239 5.97 19.46 13.34
CA GLU A 239 4.85 18.68 13.84
C GLU A 239 3.82 19.63 14.46
N LEU A 240 2.61 19.64 13.90
CA LEU A 240 1.55 20.61 14.16
C LEU A 240 0.25 19.89 14.52
N GLU A 241 -0.63 20.57 15.26
CA GLU A 241 -2.03 20.14 15.40
C GLU A 241 -2.77 20.30 14.06
N PRO A 242 -3.82 19.49 13.78
CA PRO A 242 -4.61 19.66 12.57
C PRO A 242 -5.29 21.03 12.55
N ALA A 243 -5.02 21.81 11.51
CA ALA A 243 -5.57 23.15 11.31
C ALA A 243 -5.97 23.33 9.84
N GLU A 244 -7.07 24.05 9.59
CA GLU A 244 -7.56 24.30 8.22
C GLU A 244 -6.57 25.07 7.35
N LEU A 245 -5.71 25.87 7.99
CA LEU A 245 -4.70 26.67 7.34
C LEU A 245 -3.41 26.63 8.16
N TYR A 246 -2.33 26.16 7.54
CA TYR A 246 -0.98 26.27 8.08
C TYR A 246 -0.28 27.44 7.40
N ARG A 247 0.16 28.42 8.20
CA ARG A 247 0.92 29.57 7.73
C ARG A 247 2.37 29.42 8.16
N LEU A 248 3.26 29.24 7.19
CA LEU A 248 4.69 29.12 7.37
C LEU A 248 5.34 30.46 7.02
N ASP A 249 5.70 31.21 8.05
CA ASP A 249 6.41 32.49 7.91
C ASP A 249 7.92 32.25 7.98
N PHE A 250 8.60 32.42 6.85
CA PHE A 250 10.04 32.18 6.78
C PHE A 250 10.86 33.27 7.47
N SER A 251 10.28 34.42 7.84
CA SER A 251 10.98 35.45 8.60
C SER A 251 11.30 34.97 10.01
N ALA A 252 10.38 34.22 10.62
CA ALA A 252 10.55 33.58 11.92
C ALA A 252 11.65 32.49 11.92
N LEU A 253 12.04 32.01 10.74
CA LEU A 253 13.05 30.97 10.54
C LEU A 253 14.35 31.51 9.94
N ALA A 254 14.47 32.83 9.77
CA ALA A 254 15.61 33.45 9.07
C ALA A 254 16.96 33.15 9.73
N ALA A 255 16.99 33.00 11.06
CA ALA A 255 18.20 32.63 11.82
C ALA A 255 18.71 31.21 11.49
N GLU A 256 17.87 30.34 10.94
CA GLU A 256 18.21 28.96 10.57
C GLU A 256 18.64 28.83 9.10
N PHE A 257 18.63 29.92 8.33
CA PHE A 257 19.01 29.87 6.93
C PHE A 257 20.50 29.54 6.77
N ARG A 258 20.81 28.64 5.85
CA ARG A 258 22.21 28.32 5.50
C ARG A 258 22.95 29.49 4.86
N ARG A 259 22.19 30.41 4.24
CA ARG A 259 22.65 31.68 3.66
C ARG A 259 21.49 32.67 3.59
N PRO A 260 21.75 33.98 3.66
CA PRO A 260 20.69 34.99 3.55
C PRO A 260 20.01 34.95 2.17
N LEU A 261 18.79 35.49 2.10
CA LEU A 261 18.09 35.71 0.85
C LEU A 261 18.74 36.87 0.09
N GLU A 262 19.08 36.64 -1.17
CA GLU A 262 19.75 37.58 -2.06
C GLU A 262 18.72 38.26 -2.97
N ALA A 263 18.82 39.58 -3.09
CA ALA A 263 18.05 40.36 -4.05
C ALA A 263 18.26 39.88 -5.50
N GLY A 264 17.19 39.87 -6.28
CA GLY A 264 17.19 39.47 -7.69
C GLY A 264 17.25 37.95 -7.92
N ARG A 265 17.35 37.14 -6.86
CA ARG A 265 17.31 35.67 -6.98
C ARG A 265 15.88 35.15 -6.91
N GLN A 266 15.68 33.97 -7.51
CA GLN A 266 14.41 33.26 -7.48
C GLN A 266 14.41 32.17 -6.41
N TYR A 267 13.29 32.04 -5.70
CA TYR A 267 13.10 31.08 -4.62
C TYR A 267 11.81 30.30 -4.78
N TYR A 268 11.82 29.02 -4.40
CA TYR A 268 10.64 28.18 -4.39
C TYR A 268 10.70 27.20 -3.21
N VAL A 269 9.55 26.67 -2.82
CA VAL A 269 9.44 25.69 -1.73
C VAL A 269 9.04 24.35 -2.28
N ARG A 270 9.85 23.33 -1.99
CA ARG A 270 9.41 21.93 -2.08
C ARG A 270 8.77 21.54 -0.76
N TRP A 271 7.63 20.88 -0.79
CA TRP A 271 6.96 20.51 0.45
C TRP A 271 6.24 19.17 0.31
N GLY A 272 5.90 18.61 1.47
CA GLY A 272 5.04 17.46 1.59
C GLY A 272 4.62 17.29 3.04
N PHE A 273 3.79 16.30 3.29
CA PHE A 273 3.25 16.09 4.62
C PHE A 273 3.07 14.62 4.94
N SER A 274 2.99 14.30 6.22
CA SER A 274 2.48 13.03 6.72
C SER A 274 1.55 13.28 7.89
N ARG A 275 0.81 12.25 8.29
CA ARG A 275 -0.07 12.28 9.46
C ARG A 275 0.33 11.18 10.41
N LYS A 276 0.53 11.51 11.69
CA LYS A 276 0.87 10.55 12.74
C LYS A 276 -0.29 10.44 13.72
N GLY A 277 -0.83 9.24 13.88
CA GLY A 277 -1.88 8.97 14.87
C GLY A 277 -2.44 7.55 14.74
N SER A 278 -3.65 7.35 15.25
CA SER A 278 -4.33 6.05 15.30
C SER A 278 -4.92 5.62 13.96
N VAL A 279 -5.12 6.55 13.03
CA VAL A 279 -5.84 6.34 11.76
C VAL A 279 -4.95 6.52 10.55
N SER A 280 -3.78 7.15 10.70
CA SER A 280 -2.82 7.36 9.61
C SER A 280 -1.55 6.53 9.76
N LYS A 281 -1.04 5.95 8.66
CA LYS A 281 0.20 5.15 8.61
C LYS A 281 1.51 5.94 8.79
N GLY A 282 1.47 7.27 8.89
CA GLY A 282 2.70 8.09 8.87
C GLY A 282 3.35 8.21 7.49
N SER A 283 2.74 7.68 6.44
CA SER A 283 3.29 7.73 5.07
C SER A 283 3.43 9.17 4.57
N PHE A 284 4.57 9.49 3.99
CA PHE A 284 4.87 10.81 3.45
C PHE A 284 4.24 11.01 2.07
N VAL A 285 3.45 12.07 1.94
CA VAL A 285 2.83 12.54 0.69
C VAL A 285 3.63 13.72 0.17
N ASN A 286 4.06 13.64 -1.09
CA ASN A 286 4.73 14.74 -1.77
C ASN A 286 3.69 15.80 -2.19
N GLY A 287 3.80 17.02 -1.64
CA GLY A 287 2.93 18.15 -1.95
C GLY A 287 3.36 18.92 -3.21
N GLY A 288 4.53 18.61 -3.76
CA GLY A 288 5.07 19.23 -4.96
C GLY A 288 5.98 20.42 -4.66
N GLU A 289 5.99 21.36 -5.60
CA GLU A 289 6.82 22.57 -5.55
C GLU A 289 5.95 23.81 -5.84
N THR A 290 6.24 24.92 -5.16
CA THR A 290 5.57 26.19 -5.46
C THR A 290 6.08 26.82 -6.75
N THR A 291 5.41 27.87 -7.21
CA THR A 291 5.98 28.77 -8.21
C THR A 291 7.25 29.45 -7.66
N ARG A 292 8.09 29.94 -8.57
CA ARG A 292 9.29 30.69 -8.24
C ARG A 292 8.92 32.15 -7.93
N LEU A 293 9.45 32.68 -6.85
CA LEU A 293 9.30 34.06 -6.43
C LEU A 293 10.63 34.79 -6.56
N VAL A 294 10.64 35.93 -7.23
CA VAL A 294 11.82 36.81 -7.30
C VAL A 294 11.88 37.62 -6.02
N PHE A 295 13.00 37.56 -5.30
CA PHE A 295 13.22 38.39 -4.12
C PHE A 295 13.63 39.81 -4.56
N PRO A 296 12.90 40.87 -4.17
CA PRO A 296 13.12 42.21 -4.67
C PRO A 296 14.45 42.80 -4.17
N PRO A 297 15.05 43.74 -4.90
CA PRO A 297 16.12 44.57 -4.37
C PRO A 297 15.62 45.40 -3.18
N ARG A 298 16.46 45.47 -2.14
CA ARG A 298 16.26 46.37 -0.99
C ARG A 298 16.78 47.76 -1.30
#